data_AF-A0A526TB95-F1
#
_entry.id   AF-A0A526TB95-F1
#
_cell.length_a   1.000
_cell.length_b   1.000
_cell.length_c   1.000
_cell.angle_alpha   90.00
_cell.angle_beta   90.00
_cell.angle_gamma   90.00
#
_symmetry.space_group_name_H-M   'P 1'
#
loop_
_entity.id
_entity.type
_entity.pdbx_description
1 polymer ?
#
loop_
_entity_poly.entity_id
_entity_poly.type
_entity_poly.pdbx_seq_one_letter_code
_entity_poly.pdbx_strand_id
1 'polypeptide(L)'
;AGFYFLQSDEEMVLGPFQGKPACVRIAVGKGVCGTAVELGTSMLIKDVHDFPGHIACDADSRSELVVLLEDDEGVFGVLDLDSPLP
;
A
#
# COMPACT_ATOMS: atom_id res chain seq x y z
N ALA A 1 7.05 3.21 5.94
CA ALA A 1 6.74 1.84 6.38
C ALA A 1 5.57 1.86 7.34
N GLY A 2 4.45 1.23 7.00
CA GLY A 2 3.27 1.24 7.85
C GLY A 2 2.25 0.20 7.46
N PHE A 3 1.16 0.16 8.21
CA PHE A 3 0.04 -0.72 7.93
C PHE A 3 -1.15 0.09 7.42
N TYR A 4 -1.91 -0.50 6.50
CA TYR A 4 -3.26 -0.05 6.19
C TYR A 4 -4.23 -1.22 6.43
N PHE A 5 -5.34 -0.96 7.08
CA PHE A 5 -6.36 -1.97 7.37
C PHE A 5 -7.64 -1.67 6.61
N LEU A 6 -8.29 -2.70 6.08
CA LEU A 6 -9.61 -2.55 5.48
C LEU A 6 -10.62 -2.09 6.53
N GLN A 7 -11.38 -1.05 6.21
CA GLN A 7 -12.54 -0.60 6.98
C GLN A 7 -13.85 -0.94 6.28
N SER A 8 -13.79 -1.16 4.96
CA SER A 8 -14.86 -1.65 4.10
C SER A 8 -14.24 -2.32 2.87
N ASP A 9 -15.07 -2.93 2.02
CA ASP A 9 -14.64 -3.53 0.76
C ASP A 9 -14.05 -2.52 -0.24
N GLU A 10 -14.23 -1.22 0.00
CA GLU A 10 -13.82 -0.15 -0.91
C GLU A 10 -12.68 0.71 -0.35
N GLU A 11 -12.33 0.60 0.93
CA GLU A 11 -11.43 1.55 1.60
C GLU A 11 -10.56 0.94 2.69
N MET A 12 -9.29 1.34 2.69
CA MET A 12 -8.33 1.10 3.75
C MET A 12 -7.97 2.38 4.51
N VAL A 13 -7.66 2.23 5.80
CA VAL A 13 -7.26 3.33 6.69
C VAL A 13 -5.90 3.06 7.30
N LEU A 14 -5.09 4.12 7.41
CA LEU A 14 -3.75 4.09 7.99
C LEU A 14 -3.80 3.61 9.44
N GLY A 15 -3.00 2.57 9.71
CA GLY A 15 -2.72 2.02 11.03
C GLY A 15 -1.39 2.53 11.59
N PRO A 16 -0.73 1.74 12.46
CA PRO A 16 0.60 2.07 12.95
C PRO A 16 1.61 2.21 11.81
N PHE A 17 2.45 3.26 11.86
CA PHE A 17 3.48 3.49 10.86
C PHE A 17 4.72 4.15 11.47
N GLN A 18 5.83 4.07 10.73
CA GLN A 18 7.10 4.72 11.00
C GLN A 18 7.53 5.48 9.74
N GLY A 19 7.84 6.77 9.90
CA GLY A 19 8.28 7.63 8.81
C GLY A 19 7.59 9.00 8.81
N LYS A 20 7.56 9.63 7.63
CA LYS A 20 6.89 10.90 7.39
C LYS A 20 5.36 10.75 7.42
N PRO A 21 4.60 11.85 7.54
CA PRO A 21 3.14 11.80 7.38
C PRO A 21 2.73 11.07 6.09
N ALA A 22 1.79 10.15 6.22
CA ALA A 22 1.28 9.33 5.12
C ALA A 22 -0.19 9.64 4.81
N CYS A 23 -0.70 9.12 3.70
CA CYS A 23 -2.12 9.23 3.36
C CYS A 23 -2.96 8.54 4.43
N VAL A 24 -4.05 9.16 4.89
CA VAL A 24 -4.87 8.56 5.96
C VAL A 24 -5.81 7.48 5.40
N ARG A 25 -6.26 7.62 4.16
CA ARG A 25 -7.25 6.77 3.49
C ARG A 25 -6.78 6.42 2.08
N ILE A 26 -6.95 5.16 1.68
CA ILE A 26 -6.64 4.65 0.34
C ILE A 26 -7.83 3.81 -0.14
N ALA A 27 -8.35 4.11 -1.32
CA ALA A 27 -9.40 3.30 -1.92
C ALA A 27 -8.82 2.00 -2.50
N VAL A 28 -9.57 0.90 -2.42
CA VAL A 28 -9.21 -0.36 -3.08
C VAL A 28 -9.10 -0.12 -4.60
N GLY A 29 -8.10 -0.73 -5.23
CA GLY A 29 -7.74 -0.52 -6.64
C GLY A 29 -6.99 0.79 -6.95
N LYS A 30 -6.60 1.58 -5.93
CA LYS A 30 -5.84 2.84 -6.11
C LYS A 30 -4.45 2.79 -5.50
N GLY A 31 -3.45 3.21 -6.28
CA GLY A 31 -2.05 3.11 -5.88
C GLY A 31 -1.61 1.65 -5.70
N VAL A 32 -0.35 1.45 -5.31
CA VAL A 32 0.20 0.08 -5.17
C VAL A 32 -0.53 -0.67 -4.06
N CYS A 33 -0.72 -0.04 -2.90
CA CYS A 33 -1.49 -0.61 -1.78
C CYS A 33 -2.90 -1.05 -2.19
N GLY A 34 -3.68 -0.17 -2.82
CA GLY A 34 -5.06 -0.49 -3.22
C GLY A 34 -5.13 -1.56 -4.30
N THR A 35 -4.21 -1.54 -5.28
CA THR A 35 -4.13 -2.57 -6.32
C THR A 35 -3.74 -3.93 -5.75
N ALA A 36 -2.85 -3.98 -4.75
CA ALA A 36 -2.46 -5.24 -4.11
C ALA A 36 -3.68 -5.94 -3.49
N VAL A 37 -4.53 -5.19 -2.79
CA VAL A 37 -5.77 -5.71 -2.20
C VAL A 37 -6.77 -6.12 -3.27
N GLU A 38 -6.99 -5.29 -4.29
CA GLU A 38 -7.92 -5.59 -5.40
C GLU A 38 -7.55 -6.90 -6.12
N LEU A 39 -6.26 -7.13 -6.33
CA LEU A 39 -5.75 -8.34 -7.00
C LEU A 39 -5.57 -9.53 -6.05
N GLY A 40 -5.67 -9.33 -4.73
CA GLY A 40 -5.32 -10.36 -3.75
C GLY A 40 -3.88 -10.87 -3.91
N THR A 41 -2.94 -9.99 -4.25
CA THR A 41 -1.53 -10.35 -4.46
C THR A 41 -0.57 -9.28 -3.92
N SER A 42 0.46 -9.71 -3.19
CA SER A 42 1.56 -8.83 -2.75
C SER A 42 2.34 -8.28 -3.95
N MET A 43 2.75 -7.03 -3.90
CA MET A 43 3.35 -6.32 -5.03
C MET A 43 4.76 -5.83 -4.71
N LEU A 44 5.70 -6.10 -5.62
CA LEU A 44 7.05 -5.53 -5.58
C LEU A 44 7.23 -4.59 -6.77
N ILE A 45 7.33 -3.29 -6.49
CA ILE A 45 7.48 -2.24 -7.48
C ILE A 45 8.91 -1.71 -7.42
N LYS A 46 9.69 -1.96 -8.47
CA LYS A 46 11.10 -1.56 -8.57
C LYS A 46 11.30 -0.08 -8.88
N ASP A 47 10.37 0.50 -9.64
CA ASP A 47 10.28 1.96 -9.80
C ASP A 47 8.82 2.38 -9.73
N VAL A 48 8.45 3.15 -8.69
CA VAL A 48 7.06 3.61 -8.49
C VAL A 48 6.59 4.55 -9.60
N HIS A 49 7.51 5.20 -10.32
CA HIS A 49 7.16 6.05 -11.45
C HIS A 49 6.78 5.27 -12.71
N ASP A 50 7.18 4.00 -12.80
CA ASP A 50 6.77 3.10 -13.88
C ASP A 50 5.40 2.45 -13.59
N PHE A 51 4.88 2.58 -12.36
CA PHE A 51 3.58 2.04 -11.97
C PHE A 51 2.43 3.00 -12.35
N PRO A 52 1.52 2.61 -13.26
CA PRO A 52 0.42 3.47 -13.66
C PRO A 52 -0.57 3.66 -12.51
N GLY A 53 -0.88 4.92 -12.19
CA GLY A 53 -1.80 5.23 -11.09
C GLY A 53 -1.15 5.22 -9.71
N HIS A 54 0.18 5.32 -9.63
CA HIS A 54 0.91 5.53 -8.38
C HIS A 54 0.37 6.74 -7.60
N ILE A 55 0.09 6.52 -6.31
CA ILE A 55 -0.29 7.55 -5.35
C ILE A 55 0.89 7.72 -4.39
N ALA A 56 1.67 8.77 -4.60
CA ALA A 56 2.81 9.07 -3.74
C ALA A 56 2.31 9.66 -2.41
N CYS A 57 2.40 8.90 -1.32
CA CYS A 57 2.23 9.43 0.03
C CYS A 57 3.54 10.04 0.57
N ASP A 58 4.71 9.50 0.17
CA ASP A 58 6.03 10.13 0.31
C ASP A 58 6.59 10.49 -1.07
N ALA A 59 6.97 11.75 -1.26
CA ALA A 59 7.52 12.24 -2.52
C ALA A 59 8.92 11.69 -2.83
N ASP A 60 9.62 11.15 -1.83
CA ASP A 60 10.95 10.58 -2.02
C ASP A 60 10.91 9.09 -2.41
N SER A 61 9.74 8.44 -2.43
CA SER A 61 9.63 7.01 -2.73
C SER A 61 10.04 6.70 -4.17
N ARG A 62 10.88 5.67 -4.34
CA ARG A 62 11.40 5.20 -5.63
C ARG A 62 11.12 3.72 -5.85
N SER A 63 11.09 2.89 -4.81
CA SER A 63 10.57 1.53 -4.87
C SER A 63 9.61 1.29 -3.70
N GLU A 64 8.68 0.36 -3.88
CA GLU A 64 7.65 0.03 -2.90
C GLU A 64 7.43 -1.48 -2.86
N LEU A 65 7.34 -2.03 -1.65
CA LEU A 65 6.90 -3.39 -1.40
C LEU A 65 5.63 -3.34 -0.56
N VAL A 66 4.55 -3.89 -1.13
CA VAL A 66 3.28 -4.08 -0.43
C VAL A 66 3.08 -5.57 -0.19
N VAL A 67 2.95 -5.95 1.07
CA VAL A 67 2.68 -7.34 1.49
C VAL A 67 1.27 -7.41 2.04
N LEU A 68 0.46 -8.35 1.54
CA LEU A 68 -0.88 -8.56 2.07
C LEU A 68 -0.84 -9.10 3.50
N LEU A 69 -1.77 -8.61 4.32
CA LEU A 69 -2.12 -9.21 5.60
C LEU A 69 -3.38 -10.03 5.39
N GLU A 70 -3.26 -11.35 5.56
CA GLU A 70 -4.34 -12.30 5.31
C GLU A 70 -4.44 -13.35 6.42
N ASP A 71 -5.66 -13.81 6.67
CA ASP A 71 -5.98 -14.93 7.54
C ASP A 71 -6.99 -15.88 6.83
N ASP A 72 -7.60 -16.79 7.58
CA ASP A 72 -8.57 -17.76 7.03
C ASP A 72 -9.84 -17.10 6.46
N GLU A 73 -10.15 -15.86 6.84
CA GLU A 73 -11.31 -15.09 6.36
C GLU A 73 -10.96 -14.22 5.13
N GLY A 74 -9.66 -13.99 4.88
CA GLY A 74 -9.14 -13.34 3.68
C GLY A 74 -8.19 -12.19 3.98
N VAL A 75 -8.02 -11.29 3.01
CA VAL A 75 -7.19 -10.09 3.16
C VAL A 75 -7.89 -9.10 4.08
N PHE A 76 -7.20 -8.65 5.14
CA PHE A 76 -7.71 -7.64 6.07
C PHE A 76 -6.87 -6.35 6.08
N GLY A 77 -5.77 -6.30 5.33
CA GLY A 77 -4.93 -5.12 5.20
C GLY A 77 -3.64 -5.38 4.44
N VAL A 78 -2.71 -4.43 4.56
CA VAL A 78 -1.38 -4.51 3.96
C VAL A 78 -0.29 -3.97 4.90
N LEU A 79 0.92 -4.52 4.77
CA LEU A 79 2.16 -3.89 5.17
C LEU A 79 2.75 -3.18 3.95
N ASP A 80 2.97 -1.88 4.10
CA ASP A 80 3.50 -0.98 3.08
C ASP A 80 4.93 -0.53 3.43
N LEU A 81 5.86 -0.68 2.49
CA LEU A 81 7.29 -0.41 2.65
C LEU A 81 7.85 0.38 1.46
N ASP A 82 8.02 1.68 1.65
CA ASP A 82 8.73 2.56 0.72
C ASP A 82 10.25 2.56 0.89
N SER A 83 10.96 2.81 -0.21
CA SER A 83 12.39 3.11 -0.24
C SER A 83 12.68 4.26 -1.21
N PRO A 84 13.60 5.19 -0.86
CA PRO A 84 14.05 6.24 -1.77
C PRO A 84 15.04 5.75 -2.84
N LEU A 85 15.33 4.45 -2.85
CA LEU A 85 16.18 3.76 -3.81
C LEU A 85 15.36 2.73 -4.61
N PRO A 86 15.70 2.47 -5.88
CA PRO A 86 15.09 1.39 -6.68
C PRO A 86 15.36 -0.02 -6.15
#